data_AF-A0AA47AAK2-F1
#
_entry.id   AF-A0AA47AAK2-F1
#
_cell.length_a   1.000
_cell.length_b   1.000
_cell.length_c   1.000
_cell.angle_alpha   90.00
_cell.angle_beta   90.00
_cell.angle_gamma   90.00
#
_symmetry.space_group_name_H-M   'P 1'
#
loop_
_entity.id
_entity.type
_entity.pdbx_description
1 polymer ?
#
loop_
_entity_poly.entity_id
_entity_poly.type
_entity_poly.pdbx_seq_one_letter_code
_entity_poly.pdbx_strand_id
1 'polypeptide(L)'
;MEVVLLGTGAADGWPNPFCTCASCADAARRGEIRGQTAALVDDVLMLDCGPEAPRAAVRHGRSLAKVRHILLTHAHADHLGPQALLFRAWVAAGVELDVIGSADALDTCRPWVGPDDPVRFVPVEAGDSLTVGEYSVRVLPARHKVFRDGDAVLYDVTGPGGSRLLWACDTGMWPAEWFETLRDARFDAVFLEETFGDRSELSEGHLGLPEFGAMVDGLRWAGAVTENTDVVAVHLGHHNPPIDDLRNRLQQLNARPGRDGEVIHVGEEPPVVPHRTLVLGGVRSGKSRHAEELLASYPSVTYVATGGTREGDAEWAERVALHRERRPDSWSTIETSDVSKVLRDADEPLLVDCLGTWLTARLDLHDVWNTGDPAAVHADIEDLLDAWRQARVPVVAVSNEVGSGVVPASASGRLFRDLLGRLNARVAEASESAILVVAGIPISLKSN
;
A
#
# COMPACT_ATOMS: atom_id res chain seq x y z
N MET A 1 -16.59 -8.27 -6.28
CA MET A 1 -17.43 -7.21 -5.66
C MET A 1 -16.81 -5.85 -5.96
N GLU A 2 -17.60 -4.82 -6.22
CA GLU A 2 -17.12 -3.44 -6.25
C GLU A 2 -17.22 -2.85 -4.83
N VAL A 3 -16.12 -2.30 -4.33
CA VAL A 3 -16.04 -1.63 -3.02
C VAL A 3 -15.62 -0.18 -3.23
N VAL A 4 -16.46 0.76 -2.82
CA VAL A 4 -16.14 2.20 -2.82
C VAL A 4 -15.79 2.61 -1.39
N LEU A 5 -14.56 3.05 -1.18
CA LEU A 5 -14.12 3.61 0.10
C LEU A 5 -14.72 5.00 0.26
N LEU A 6 -15.75 5.15 1.08
CA LEU A 6 -16.42 6.44 1.32
C LEU A 6 -15.58 7.33 2.24
N GLY A 7 -14.84 6.73 3.16
CA GLY A 7 -13.86 7.39 3.99
C GLY A 7 -12.80 6.40 4.43
N THR A 8 -11.62 6.90 4.73
CA THR A 8 -10.44 6.09 5.10
C THR A 8 -9.68 6.64 6.30
N GLY A 9 -10.16 7.75 6.88
CA GLY A 9 -9.58 8.37 8.06
C GLY A 9 -10.16 7.81 9.35
N ALA A 10 -9.45 8.06 10.45
CA ALA A 10 -9.94 7.77 11.80
C ALA A 10 -11.12 8.68 12.20
N ALA A 11 -11.61 8.53 13.42
CA ALA A 11 -12.76 9.25 13.98
C ALA A 11 -12.76 10.79 13.75
N ASP A 12 -11.59 11.41 13.85
CA ASP A 12 -11.37 12.85 13.72
C ASP A 12 -10.92 13.30 12.32
N GLY A 13 -10.83 12.35 11.38
CA GLY A 13 -10.37 12.54 10.01
C GLY A 13 -8.87 12.86 9.91
N TRP A 14 -8.40 13.02 8.68
CA TRP A 14 -7.02 13.44 8.40
C TRP A 14 -7.00 14.34 7.16
N PRO A 15 -6.58 15.62 7.27
CA PRO A 15 -6.07 16.34 8.44
C PRO A 15 -7.13 16.60 9.53
N ASN A 16 -6.72 16.47 10.79
CA ASN A 16 -7.52 16.97 11.91
C ASN A 16 -7.52 18.51 11.89
N PRO A 17 -8.69 19.17 11.91
CA PRO A 17 -8.82 20.62 11.73
C PRO A 17 -8.26 21.46 12.90
N PHE A 18 -7.98 20.84 14.04
CA PHE A 18 -7.40 21.47 15.22
C PHE A 18 -5.91 21.18 15.39
N CYS A 19 -5.32 20.39 14.48
CA CYS A 19 -3.93 19.97 14.57
C CYS A 19 -3.01 20.75 13.62
N THR A 20 -1.78 20.98 14.05
CA THR A 20 -0.73 21.65 13.26
C THR A 20 0.53 20.77 13.10
N CYS A 21 0.43 19.46 13.34
CA CYS A 21 1.54 18.53 13.15
C CYS A 21 1.99 18.50 11.67
N ALA A 22 3.21 18.01 11.43
CA ALA A 22 3.77 17.93 10.09
C ALA A 22 2.87 17.14 9.11
N SER A 23 2.25 16.07 9.60
CA SER A 23 1.32 15.24 8.82
C SER A 23 0.05 15.99 8.41
N CYS A 24 -0.63 16.66 9.35
CA CYS A 24 -1.81 17.48 9.03
C CYS A 24 -1.47 18.67 8.13
N ALA A 25 -0.34 19.34 8.38
CA ALA A 25 0.09 20.47 7.58
C ALA A 25 0.41 20.07 6.14
N ASP A 26 1.03 18.89 5.93
CA ASP A 26 1.28 18.34 4.60
C ASP A 26 -0.02 17.97 3.87
N ALA A 27 -0.91 17.22 4.53
CA ALA A 27 -2.19 16.81 3.96
C ALA A 27 -3.06 18.02 3.56
N ALA A 28 -3.17 19.03 4.44
CA ALA A 28 -3.88 20.27 4.16
C ALA A 28 -3.30 21.04 2.96
N ARG A 29 -1.96 21.11 2.85
CA ARG A 29 -1.27 21.75 1.72
C ARG A 29 -1.55 21.04 0.39
N ARG A 30 -1.69 19.72 0.40
CA ARG A 30 -1.99 18.89 -0.77
C ARG A 30 -3.48 18.81 -1.11
N GLY A 31 -4.35 19.23 -0.18
CA GLY A 31 -5.79 19.03 -0.29
C GLY A 31 -6.20 17.57 -0.12
N GLU A 32 -5.37 16.76 0.54
CA GLU A 32 -5.71 15.38 0.89
C GLU A 32 -6.59 15.41 2.13
N ILE A 33 -7.84 14.95 1.97
CA ILE A 33 -8.84 14.93 3.03
C ILE A 33 -9.39 13.52 3.12
N ARG A 34 -9.35 12.96 4.33
CA ARG A 34 -9.84 11.63 4.67
C ARG A 34 -10.95 11.77 5.70
N GLY A 35 -12.15 11.38 5.33
CA GLY A 35 -13.32 11.31 6.20
C GLY A 35 -13.38 9.99 6.97
N GLN A 36 -14.34 9.90 7.88
CA GLN A 36 -14.57 8.75 8.75
C GLN A 36 -14.74 7.44 7.95
N THR A 37 -14.10 6.38 8.43
CA THR A 37 -13.98 5.12 7.68
C THR A 37 -15.34 4.47 7.46
N ALA A 38 -15.66 4.24 6.18
CA ALA A 38 -16.88 3.56 5.74
C ALA A 38 -16.70 3.11 4.28
N ALA A 39 -17.41 2.06 3.87
CA ALA A 39 -17.37 1.58 2.50
C ALA A 39 -18.74 1.14 1.97
N LEU A 40 -18.93 1.31 0.67
CA LEU A 40 -20.14 0.90 -0.06
C LEU A 40 -19.80 -0.25 -1.00
N VAL A 41 -20.45 -1.39 -0.81
CA VAL A 41 -20.26 -2.63 -1.58
C VAL A 41 -21.43 -2.80 -2.55
N ASP A 42 -21.11 -2.88 -3.84
CA ASP A 42 -22.03 -3.04 -4.98
C ASP A 42 -23.26 -2.11 -4.95
N ASP A 43 -23.11 -0.90 -4.38
CA ASP A 43 -24.18 0.07 -4.11
C ASP A 43 -25.34 -0.43 -3.19
N VAL A 44 -25.25 -1.63 -2.60
CA VAL A 44 -26.35 -2.28 -1.87
C VAL A 44 -26.04 -2.59 -0.41
N LEU A 45 -24.77 -2.79 -0.07
CA LEU A 45 -24.32 -3.15 1.27
C LEU A 45 -23.36 -2.07 1.79
N MET A 46 -23.66 -1.49 2.95
CA MET A 46 -22.81 -0.52 3.62
C MET A 46 -22.00 -1.19 4.73
N LEU A 47 -20.70 -0.95 4.76
CA LEU A 47 -19.79 -1.29 5.85
C LEU A 47 -19.52 -0.02 6.67
N ASP A 48 -20.10 0.01 7.87
CA ASP A 48 -20.23 1.20 8.74
C ASP A 48 -20.95 2.38 8.08
N CYS A 49 -21.62 3.20 8.89
CA CYS A 49 -22.38 4.35 8.39
C CYS A 49 -22.26 5.53 9.35
N GLY A 50 -21.04 6.07 9.45
CA GLY A 50 -20.76 7.29 10.20
C GLY A 50 -21.50 8.52 9.66
N PRO A 51 -21.51 9.64 10.41
CA PRO A 51 -22.12 10.91 10.03
C PRO A 51 -21.67 11.45 8.66
N GLU A 52 -20.42 11.19 8.26
CA GLU A 52 -19.89 11.63 6.97
C GLU A 52 -20.29 10.73 5.80
N ALA A 53 -20.54 9.43 6.03
CA ALA A 53 -20.70 8.43 4.98
C ALA A 53 -21.79 8.79 3.95
N PRO A 54 -23.01 9.26 4.32
CA PRO A 54 -24.00 9.68 3.33
C PRO A 54 -23.57 10.83 2.44
N ARG A 55 -22.80 11.79 2.98
CA ARG A 55 -22.31 12.94 2.22
C ARG A 55 -21.09 12.58 1.38
N ALA A 56 -20.22 11.72 1.90
CA ALA A 56 -19.10 11.16 1.15
C ALA A 56 -19.57 10.38 -0.07
N ALA A 57 -20.60 9.53 0.05
CA ALA A 57 -21.20 8.84 -1.09
C ALA A 57 -21.57 9.81 -2.22
N VAL A 58 -22.27 10.90 -1.89
CA VAL A 58 -22.64 11.93 -2.89
C VAL A 58 -21.42 12.64 -3.47
N ARG A 59 -20.41 12.98 -2.64
CA ARG A 59 -19.14 13.59 -3.12
C ARG A 59 -18.42 12.69 -4.12
N HIS A 60 -18.50 11.38 -3.94
CA HIS A 60 -17.91 10.37 -4.83
C HIS A 60 -18.86 9.89 -5.93
N GLY A 61 -19.97 10.62 -6.17
CA GLY A 61 -20.89 10.33 -7.27
C GLY A 61 -21.75 9.07 -7.08
N ARG A 62 -21.84 8.55 -5.85
CA ARG A 62 -22.63 7.37 -5.49
C ARG A 62 -23.96 7.75 -4.84
N SER A 63 -24.97 6.90 -5.08
CA SER A 63 -26.30 7.04 -4.48
C SER A 63 -26.54 5.94 -3.48
N LEU A 64 -27.03 6.30 -2.28
CA LEU A 64 -27.41 5.33 -1.26
C LEU A 64 -28.84 4.80 -1.40
N ALA A 65 -29.56 5.18 -2.46
CA ALA A 65 -30.97 4.79 -2.65
C ALA A 65 -31.18 3.28 -2.81
N LYS A 66 -30.13 2.55 -3.23
CA LYS A 66 -30.15 1.10 -3.42
C LYS A 66 -29.70 0.32 -2.19
N VAL A 67 -29.17 0.98 -1.16
CA VAL A 67 -28.70 0.30 0.05
C VAL A 67 -29.85 -0.46 0.71
N ARG A 68 -29.60 -1.75 0.97
CA ARG A 68 -30.49 -2.71 1.62
C ARG A 68 -29.97 -3.21 2.94
N HIS A 69 -28.66 -3.14 3.14
CA HIS A 69 -28.02 -3.71 4.32
C HIS A 69 -26.94 -2.74 4.83
N ILE A 70 -26.89 -2.55 6.13
CA ILE A 70 -25.81 -1.85 6.84
C ILE A 70 -25.24 -2.82 7.86
N LEU A 71 -23.95 -3.14 7.74
CA LEU A 71 -23.18 -3.85 8.75
C LEU A 71 -22.46 -2.80 9.61
N LEU A 72 -22.72 -2.81 10.91
CA LEU A 72 -22.14 -1.90 11.89
C LEU A 72 -21.14 -2.66 12.76
N THR A 73 -19.87 -2.29 12.68
CA THR A 73 -18.81 -2.89 13.50
C THR A 73 -19.05 -2.63 14.99
N HIS A 74 -19.41 -1.40 15.35
CA HIS A 74 -19.68 -0.98 16.72
C HIS A 74 -20.41 0.38 16.79
N ALA A 75 -20.57 0.92 18.00
CA ALA A 75 -21.42 2.09 18.27
C ALA A 75 -20.67 3.44 18.41
N HIS A 76 -19.37 3.53 18.10
CA HIS A 76 -18.71 4.83 18.11
C HIS A 76 -19.30 5.76 17.04
N ALA A 77 -19.24 7.06 17.33
CA ALA A 77 -19.96 8.07 16.58
C ALA A 77 -19.48 8.26 15.14
N ASP A 78 -18.27 7.82 14.82
CA ASP A 78 -17.64 7.86 13.50
C ASP A 78 -17.94 6.62 12.65
N HIS A 79 -18.35 5.52 13.26
CA HIS A 79 -18.86 4.32 12.58
C HIS A 79 -20.39 4.30 12.50
N LEU A 80 -21.05 5.01 13.42
CA LEU A 80 -22.49 5.02 13.56
C LEU A 80 -23.06 6.44 13.66
N GLY A 81 -23.60 6.91 12.54
CA GLY A 81 -24.38 8.15 12.41
C GLY A 81 -25.88 7.83 12.22
N PRO A 82 -26.64 7.54 13.29
CA PRO A 82 -28.01 7.04 13.17
C PRO A 82 -28.98 8.08 12.59
N GLN A 83 -28.58 9.36 12.53
CA GLN A 83 -29.30 10.42 11.81
C GLN A 83 -29.54 10.07 10.34
N ALA A 84 -28.66 9.26 9.73
CA ALA A 84 -28.81 8.80 8.36
C ALA A 84 -30.12 8.01 8.15
N LEU A 85 -30.59 7.27 9.16
CA LEU A 85 -31.84 6.51 9.12
C LEU A 85 -33.05 7.45 9.03
N LEU A 86 -33.04 8.53 9.82
CA LEU A 86 -34.06 9.58 9.76
C LEU A 86 -34.05 10.29 8.39
N PHE A 87 -32.87 10.62 7.86
CA PHE A 87 -32.77 11.27 6.55
C PHE A 87 -33.28 10.38 5.42
N ARG A 88 -33.04 9.07 5.51
CA ARG A 88 -33.58 8.07 4.58
C ARG A 88 -35.10 8.00 4.64
N ALA A 89 -35.70 8.05 5.83
CA ALA A 89 -37.15 8.00 6.01
C ALA A 89 -37.87 9.16 5.29
N TRP A 90 -37.24 10.34 5.18
CA TRP A 90 -37.82 11.51 4.52
C TRP A 90 -38.03 11.36 3.01
N VAL A 91 -37.31 10.45 2.36
CA VAL A 91 -37.35 10.26 0.91
C VAL A 91 -38.06 8.97 0.49
N ALA A 92 -38.54 8.18 1.46
CA ALA A 92 -39.42 7.01 1.32
C ALA A 92 -39.29 6.25 -0.01
N ALA A 93 -38.21 5.49 -0.18
CA ALA A 93 -38.18 4.39 -1.15
C ALA A 93 -38.63 3.14 -0.39
N GLY A 94 -39.81 2.59 -0.71
CA GLY A 94 -40.48 1.48 -0.02
C GLY A 94 -39.74 0.14 -0.10
N VAL A 95 -38.50 0.13 0.37
CA VAL A 95 -37.65 -1.04 0.39
C VAL A 95 -37.08 -1.22 1.78
N GLU A 96 -37.06 -2.46 2.22
CA GLU A 96 -36.57 -2.83 3.53
C GLU A 96 -35.06 -2.57 3.64
N LEU A 97 -34.66 -2.11 4.82
CA LEU A 97 -33.28 -1.92 5.22
C LEU A 97 -32.98 -2.82 6.41
N ASP A 98 -31.98 -3.68 6.29
CA ASP A 98 -31.40 -4.38 7.43
C ASP A 98 -30.30 -3.53 8.05
N VAL A 99 -30.41 -3.27 9.34
CA VAL A 99 -29.33 -2.70 10.16
C VAL A 99 -28.84 -3.83 11.07
N ILE A 100 -27.61 -4.26 10.84
CA ILE A 100 -27.01 -5.45 11.42
C ILE A 100 -25.79 -5.01 12.24
N GLY A 101 -25.68 -5.49 13.47
CA GLY A 101 -24.60 -5.08 14.38
C GLY A 101 -24.83 -5.59 15.79
N SER A 102 -23.94 -5.23 16.73
CA SER A 102 -24.12 -5.57 18.14
C SER A 102 -25.40 -4.96 18.71
N ALA A 103 -26.01 -5.61 19.70
CA ALA A 103 -27.25 -5.11 20.32
C ALA A 103 -27.12 -3.64 20.78
N ASP A 104 -25.97 -3.27 21.31
CA ASP A 104 -25.66 -1.92 21.79
C ASP A 104 -25.63 -0.87 20.65
N ALA A 105 -25.08 -1.22 19.48
CA ALA A 105 -25.12 -0.38 18.29
C ALA A 105 -26.55 -0.22 17.74
N LEU A 106 -27.32 -1.31 17.72
CA LEU A 106 -28.71 -1.29 17.26
C LEU A 106 -29.60 -0.45 18.18
N ASP A 107 -29.40 -0.52 19.49
CA ASP A 107 -30.15 0.28 20.45
C ASP A 107 -29.90 1.80 20.29
N THR A 108 -28.70 2.18 19.82
CA THR A 108 -28.40 3.57 19.45
C THR A 108 -29.15 4.02 18.18
N CYS A 109 -29.48 3.08 17.29
CA CYS A 109 -30.24 3.35 16.07
C CYS A 109 -31.76 3.47 16.29
N ARG A 110 -32.33 2.65 17.17
CA ARG A 110 -33.79 2.53 17.36
C ARG A 110 -34.53 3.87 17.52
N PRO A 111 -34.03 4.85 18.29
CA PRO A 111 -34.72 6.14 18.46
C PRO A 111 -34.84 6.97 17.17
N TRP A 112 -34.10 6.63 16.12
CA TRP A 112 -34.04 7.36 14.84
C TRP A 112 -34.95 6.76 13.76
N VAL A 113 -35.67 5.69 14.09
CA VAL A 113 -36.53 4.94 13.17
C VAL A 113 -37.97 5.03 13.67
N GLY A 114 -38.87 5.48 12.79
CA GLY A 114 -40.30 5.53 13.05
C GLY A 114 -40.95 4.14 13.13
N PRO A 115 -42.12 4.00 13.76
CA PRO A 115 -42.78 2.71 13.95
C PRO A 115 -43.16 2.00 12.65
N ASP A 116 -43.38 2.76 11.56
CA ASP A 116 -43.76 2.26 10.25
C ASP A 116 -42.61 2.29 9.23
N ASP A 117 -41.41 2.71 9.65
CA ASP A 117 -40.26 2.74 8.76
C ASP A 117 -39.82 1.30 8.45
N PRO A 118 -39.54 0.96 7.17
CA PRO A 118 -39.19 -0.40 6.77
C PRO A 118 -37.72 -0.70 7.11
N VAL A 119 -37.41 -0.77 8.40
CA VAL A 119 -36.08 -1.06 8.95
C VAL A 119 -36.16 -2.26 9.88
N ARG A 120 -35.36 -3.28 9.59
CA ARG A 120 -35.20 -4.46 10.42
C ARG A 120 -33.86 -4.40 11.13
N PHE A 121 -33.88 -4.56 12.46
CA PHE A 121 -32.68 -4.64 13.29
C PHE A 121 -32.30 -6.10 13.51
N VAL A 122 -31.07 -6.47 13.15
CA VAL A 122 -30.56 -7.85 13.21
C VAL A 122 -29.35 -7.89 14.16
N PRO A 123 -29.52 -8.29 15.43
CA PRO A 123 -28.41 -8.38 16.36
C PRO A 123 -27.46 -9.50 15.95
N VAL A 124 -26.16 -9.25 16.07
CA VAL A 124 -25.10 -10.24 15.85
C VAL A 124 -24.03 -10.16 16.94
N GLU A 125 -23.35 -11.28 17.15
CA GLU A 125 -22.19 -11.42 18.04
C GLU A 125 -21.05 -12.15 17.30
N ALA A 126 -19.83 -12.01 17.82
CA ALA A 126 -18.68 -12.72 17.27
C ALA A 126 -18.90 -14.25 17.26
N GLY A 127 -18.64 -14.88 16.12
CA GLY A 127 -18.91 -16.30 15.86
C GLY A 127 -20.14 -16.56 15.00
N ASP A 128 -21.01 -15.56 14.82
CA ASP A 128 -22.19 -15.69 13.96
C ASP A 128 -21.82 -15.85 12.48
N SER A 129 -22.70 -16.53 11.75
CA SER A 129 -22.66 -16.63 10.30
C SER A 129 -24.07 -16.44 9.75
N LEU A 130 -24.22 -15.54 8.78
CA LEU A 130 -25.51 -15.12 8.27
C LEU A 130 -25.48 -14.83 6.76
N THR A 131 -26.64 -15.01 6.13
CA THR A 131 -26.88 -14.58 4.75
C THR A 131 -27.49 -13.19 4.77
N VAL A 132 -26.82 -12.24 4.14
CA VAL A 132 -27.23 -10.83 4.04
C VAL A 132 -27.48 -10.54 2.57
N GLY A 133 -28.73 -10.59 2.12
CA GLY A 133 -29.04 -10.53 0.68
C GLY A 133 -28.36 -11.67 -0.08
N GLU A 134 -27.48 -11.35 -1.02
CA GLU A 134 -26.68 -12.31 -1.79
C GLU A 134 -25.28 -12.56 -1.19
N TYR A 135 -24.96 -11.94 -0.05
CA TYR A 135 -23.66 -12.06 0.63
C TYR A 135 -23.71 -13.10 1.74
N SER A 136 -22.60 -13.83 1.91
CA SER A 136 -22.34 -14.63 3.11
C SER A 136 -21.43 -13.83 4.04
N VAL A 137 -21.86 -13.61 5.27
CA VAL A 137 -21.14 -12.82 6.27
C VAL A 137 -20.78 -13.69 7.47
N ARG A 138 -19.51 -13.67 7.87
CA ARG A 138 -19.03 -14.18 9.16
C ARG A 138 -18.70 -13.01 10.06
N VAL A 139 -19.16 -13.08 11.31
CA VAL A 139 -18.92 -12.06 12.33
C VAL A 139 -17.73 -12.50 13.17
N LEU A 140 -16.69 -11.68 13.19
CA LEU A 140 -15.43 -11.97 13.86
C LEU A 140 -15.30 -11.08 15.11
N PRO A 141 -14.57 -11.52 16.14
CA PRO A 141 -14.35 -10.68 17.31
C PRO A 141 -13.40 -9.51 16.97
N ALA A 142 -13.63 -8.35 17.57
CA ALA A 142 -12.72 -7.22 17.52
C ALA A 142 -12.01 -7.03 18.86
N ARG A 143 -10.75 -6.59 18.84
CA ARG A 143 -10.05 -6.12 20.04
C ARG A 143 -10.36 -4.65 20.28
N HIS A 144 -11.62 -4.36 20.54
CA HIS A 144 -12.11 -3.01 20.78
C HIS A 144 -13.35 -3.04 21.67
N LYS A 145 -13.64 -1.93 22.32
CA LYS A 145 -14.73 -1.84 23.30
C LYS A 145 -15.33 -0.45 23.33
N VAL A 146 -16.65 -0.37 23.24
CA VAL A 146 -17.40 0.88 23.41
C VAL A 146 -18.01 0.97 24.80
N PHE A 147 -18.85 0.00 25.14
CA PHE A 147 -19.61 -0.14 26.37
C PHE A 147 -19.17 -1.37 27.16
N ARG A 148 -18.97 -2.52 26.49
CA ARG A 148 -18.63 -3.82 27.12
C ARG A 148 -17.80 -4.70 26.20
N ASP A 149 -17.11 -5.68 26.77
CA ASP A 149 -16.30 -6.60 25.98
C ASP A 149 -17.18 -7.37 24.98
N GLY A 150 -16.76 -7.43 23.72
CA GLY A 150 -17.47 -8.11 22.64
C GLY A 150 -18.59 -7.29 21.97
N ASP A 151 -18.71 -5.99 22.26
CA ASP A 151 -19.68 -5.11 21.58
C ASP A 151 -19.18 -4.50 20.26
N ALA A 152 -17.90 -4.72 19.95
CA ALA A 152 -17.29 -4.45 18.65
C ALA A 152 -17.00 -5.76 17.91
N VAL A 153 -17.28 -5.78 16.61
CA VAL A 153 -17.10 -6.93 15.72
C VAL A 153 -16.49 -6.51 14.38
N LEU A 154 -15.88 -7.48 13.70
CA LEU A 154 -15.31 -7.34 12.36
C LEU A 154 -16.07 -8.24 11.40
N TYR A 155 -15.94 -7.99 10.09
CA TYR A 155 -16.72 -8.73 9.08
C TYR A 155 -15.85 -9.39 8.04
N ASP A 156 -16.07 -10.69 7.86
CA ASP A 156 -15.61 -11.45 6.70
C ASP A 156 -16.81 -11.63 5.75
N VAL A 157 -16.72 -11.00 4.58
CA VAL A 157 -17.81 -10.88 3.62
C VAL A 157 -17.44 -11.58 2.33
N THR A 158 -18.23 -12.58 1.95
CA THR A 158 -18.14 -13.27 0.65
C THR A 158 -19.30 -12.82 -0.23
N GLY A 159 -18.98 -12.25 -1.40
CA GLY A 159 -19.95 -11.84 -2.41
C GLY A 159 -20.49 -13.00 -3.24
N PRO A 160 -21.55 -12.75 -4.03
CA PRO A 160 -22.22 -13.79 -4.83
C PRO A 160 -21.31 -14.48 -5.86
N GLY A 161 -20.28 -13.77 -6.35
CA GLY A 161 -19.27 -14.31 -7.26
C GLY A 161 -18.15 -15.10 -6.59
N GLY A 162 -18.19 -15.29 -5.27
CA GLY A 162 -17.15 -15.96 -4.48
C GLY A 162 -16.00 -15.07 -4.04
N SER A 163 -15.90 -13.84 -4.56
CA SER A 163 -14.92 -12.85 -4.09
C SER A 163 -15.13 -12.55 -2.61
N ARG A 164 -14.06 -12.41 -1.83
CA ARG A 164 -14.10 -12.34 -0.38
C ARG A 164 -13.24 -11.20 0.15
N LEU A 165 -13.80 -10.40 1.06
CA LEU A 165 -13.09 -9.34 1.76
C LEU A 165 -13.13 -9.52 3.28
N LEU A 166 -12.11 -8.99 3.96
CA LEU A 166 -12.09 -8.79 5.40
C LEU A 166 -12.19 -7.29 5.70
N TRP A 167 -13.19 -6.88 6.48
CA TRP A 167 -13.35 -5.55 7.04
C TRP A 167 -12.96 -5.59 8.52
N ALA A 168 -11.71 -5.23 8.80
CA ALA A 168 -11.07 -5.29 10.11
C ALA A 168 -10.69 -3.88 10.60
N CYS A 169 -11.71 -3.04 10.78
CA CYS A 169 -11.60 -1.70 11.33
C CYS A 169 -11.85 -1.72 12.85
N ASP A 170 -11.25 -0.80 13.60
CA ASP A 170 -11.42 -0.66 15.06
C ASP A 170 -11.09 -1.95 15.83
N THR A 171 -9.81 -2.34 15.76
CA THR A 171 -9.25 -3.49 16.48
C THR A 171 -7.78 -3.31 16.86
N GLY A 172 -7.44 -3.72 18.08
CA GLY A 172 -6.07 -3.96 18.51
C GLY A 172 -5.48 -5.29 18.03
N MET A 173 -4.26 -5.61 18.48
CA MET A 173 -3.54 -6.84 18.13
C MET A 173 -4.33 -8.12 18.48
N TRP A 174 -4.48 -9.02 17.51
CA TRP A 174 -5.18 -10.28 17.72
C TRP A 174 -4.34 -11.33 18.43
N PRO A 175 -4.95 -12.17 19.28
CA PRO A 175 -4.30 -13.35 19.80
C PRO A 175 -4.22 -14.46 18.74
N ALA A 176 -3.29 -15.41 18.90
CA ALA A 176 -2.98 -16.45 17.91
C ALA A 176 -4.21 -17.26 17.48
N GLU A 177 -5.09 -17.57 18.44
CA GLU A 177 -6.32 -18.34 18.21
C GLU A 177 -7.31 -17.66 17.26
N TRP A 178 -7.27 -16.33 17.10
CA TRP A 178 -8.15 -15.64 16.15
C TRP A 178 -7.66 -15.83 14.72
N PHE A 179 -6.34 -15.77 14.49
CA PHE A 179 -5.75 -16.07 13.19
C PHE A 179 -6.08 -17.51 12.73
N GLU A 180 -6.11 -18.46 13.65
CA GLU A 180 -6.52 -19.85 13.37
C GLU A 180 -7.94 -19.95 12.81
N THR A 181 -8.87 -19.09 13.23
CA THR A 181 -10.25 -19.09 12.70
C THR A 181 -10.37 -18.64 11.24
N LEU A 182 -9.28 -18.06 10.71
CA LEU A 182 -9.14 -17.56 9.35
C LEU A 182 -8.20 -18.43 8.51
N ARG A 183 -7.87 -19.63 8.98
CA ARG A 183 -6.96 -20.53 8.27
C ARG A 183 -7.43 -20.77 6.83
N ASP A 184 -6.52 -20.55 5.88
CA ASP A 184 -6.74 -20.68 4.44
C ASP A 184 -7.92 -19.86 3.89
N ALA A 185 -8.29 -18.77 4.57
CA ALA A 185 -9.41 -17.93 4.15
C ALA A 185 -9.20 -17.28 2.77
N ARG A 186 -7.94 -17.00 2.40
CA ARG A 186 -7.53 -16.43 1.09
C ARG A 186 -8.41 -15.27 0.67
N PHE A 187 -8.40 -14.19 1.46
CA PHE A 187 -9.12 -12.98 1.12
C PHE A 187 -8.56 -12.38 -0.17
N ASP A 188 -9.43 -11.87 -1.03
CA ASP A 188 -9.02 -11.08 -2.20
C ASP A 188 -8.65 -9.66 -1.78
N ALA A 189 -9.31 -9.13 -0.74
CA ALA A 189 -8.98 -7.83 -0.15
C ALA A 189 -9.08 -7.86 1.38
N VAL A 190 -8.17 -7.17 2.04
CA VAL A 190 -8.19 -6.96 3.50
C VAL A 190 -8.13 -5.48 3.78
N PHE A 191 -9.18 -4.94 4.38
CA PHE A 191 -9.24 -3.59 4.91
C PHE A 191 -8.89 -3.65 6.39
N LEU A 192 -7.66 -3.27 6.72
CA LEU A 192 -7.12 -3.39 8.07
C LEU A 192 -6.90 -2.00 8.64
N GLU A 193 -7.33 -1.80 9.88
CA GLU A 193 -7.05 -0.57 10.62
C GLU A 193 -5.56 -0.25 10.69
N GLU A 194 -5.22 1.04 10.57
CA GLU A 194 -3.90 1.57 10.92
C GLU A 194 -4.04 3.01 11.48
N THR A 195 -4.57 3.13 12.70
CA THR A 195 -4.96 4.44 13.27
C THR A 195 -3.77 5.29 13.68
N PHE A 196 -2.80 4.69 14.36
CA PHE A 196 -1.86 5.44 15.17
C PHE A 196 -0.49 5.65 14.56
N GLY A 197 -0.17 5.08 13.40
CA GLY A 197 1.09 5.36 12.73
C GLY A 197 2.28 5.11 13.65
N ASP A 198 3.03 6.18 13.93
CA ASP A 198 4.21 6.17 14.81
C ASP A 198 3.88 6.25 16.31
N ARG A 199 2.61 6.17 16.70
CA ARG A 199 2.12 6.44 18.07
C ARG A 199 1.37 5.25 18.68
N SER A 200 1.90 4.04 18.52
CA SER A 200 1.30 2.79 19.06
C SER A 200 1.00 2.83 20.55
N GLU A 201 1.65 3.70 21.33
CA GLU A 201 1.42 3.83 22.77
C GLU A 201 0.08 4.50 23.15
N LEU A 202 -0.68 5.00 22.18
CA LEU A 202 -1.92 5.74 22.44
C LEU A 202 -3.12 4.84 22.80
N SER A 203 -3.18 3.60 22.30
CA SER A 203 -4.18 2.62 22.71
C SER A 203 -3.73 1.21 22.39
N GLU A 204 -4.22 0.24 23.17
CA GLU A 204 -4.13 -1.18 22.83
C GLU A 204 -5.31 -1.64 21.95
N GLY A 205 -6.34 -0.80 21.77
CA GLY A 205 -7.53 -1.08 20.95
C GLY A 205 -7.42 -0.67 19.48
N HIS A 206 -6.26 -0.11 19.10
CA HIS A 206 -6.00 0.40 17.76
C HIS A 206 -4.55 0.07 17.37
N LEU A 207 -4.26 -0.02 16.08
CA LEU A 207 -2.93 -0.37 15.58
C LEU A 207 -2.08 0.87 15.29
N GLY A 208 -0.79 0.80 15.61
CA GLY A 208 0.23 1.59 14.93
C GLY A 208 0.93 0.78 13.85
N LEU A 209 1.89 1.38 13.14
CA LEU A 209 2.61 0.76 12.03
C LEU A 209 3.31 -0.58 12.38
N PRO A 210 4.00 -0.73 13.52
CA PRO A 210 4.59 -2.01 13.90
C PRO A 210 3.54 -3.11 14.10
N GLU A 211 2.45 -2.79 14.77
CA GLU A 211 1.35 -3.71 15.04
C GLU A 211 0.59 -4.07 13.76
N PHE A 212 0.39 -3.12 12.85
CA PHE A 212 -0.15 -3.36 11.52
C PHE A 212 0.68 -4.40 10.76
N GLY A 213 2.01 -4.24 10.73
CA GLY A 213 2.90 -5.23 10.11
C GLY A 213 2.78 -6.61 10.74
N ALA A 214 2.75 -6.70 12.07
CA ALA A 214 2.57 -7.95 12.80
C ALA A 214 1.21 -8.61 12.52
N MET A 215 0.14 -7.82 12.36
CA MET A 215 -1.19 -8.29 11.97
C MET A 215 -1.19 -8.87 10.56
N VAL A 216 -0.57 -8.19 9.59
CA VAL A 216 -0.43 -8.69 8.21
C VAL A 216 0.36 -10.00 8.20
N ASP A 217 1.44 -10.11 8.96
CA ASP A 217 2.23 -11.35 9.06
C ASP A 217 1.44 -12.48 9.73
N GLY A 218 0.64 -12.19 10.75
CA GLY A 218 -0.28 -13.16 11.37
C GLY A 218 -1.33 -13.68 10.37
N LEU A 219 -1.92 -12.79 9.56
CA LEU A 219 -2.85 -13.15 8.50
C LEU A 219 -2.19 -13.98 7.40
N ARG A 220 -0.94 -13.67 7.02
CA ARG A 220 -0.14 -14.48 6.08
C ARG A 220 0.14 -15.86 6.63
N TRP A 221 0.55 -15.95 7.89
CA TRP A 221 0.78 -17.22 8.56
C TRP A 221 -0.49 -18.08 8.63
N ALA A 222 -1.67 -17.46 8.75
CA ALA A 222 -2.94 -18.17 8.66
C ALA A 222 -3.26 -18.64 7.22
N GLY A 223 -2.59 -18.14 6.18
CA GLY A 223 -3.00 -18.34 4.79
C GLY A 223 -4.24 -17.50 4.41
N ALA A 224 -4.57 -16.50 5.24
CA ALA A 224 -5.68 -15.58 5.01
C ALA A 224 -5.29 -14.45 4.04
N VAL A 225 -4.03 -14.00 4.11
CA VAL A 225 -3.41 -13.06 3.16
C VAL A 225 -2.41 -13.82 2.29
N THR A 226 -2.50 -13.61 0.99
CA THR A 226 -1.62 -14.20 -0.04
C THR A 226 -0.98 -13.09 -0.87
N GLU A 227 -0.13 -13.46 -1.83
CA GLU A 227 0.43 -12.54 -2.82
C GLU A 227 -0.61 -11.84 -3.69
N ASN A 228 -1.81 -12.42 -3.83
CA ASN A 228 -2.91 -11.88 -4.62
C ASN A 228 -3.91 -11.06 -3.78
N THR A 229 -3.66 -10.94 -2.48
CA THR A 229 -4.54 -10.20 -1.57
C THR A 229 -4.18 -8.71 -1.58
N ASP A 230 -5.15 -7.85 -1.90
CA ASP A 230 -4.98 -6.39 -1.75
C ASP A 230 -5.14 -5.99 -0.27
N VAL A 231 -4.02 -5.67 0.39
CA VAL A 231 -4.02 -5.23 1.79
C VAL A 231 -4.07 -3.70 1.85
N VAL A 232 -5.21 -3.19 2.31
CA VAL A 232 -5.54 -1.77 2.34
C VAL A 232 -5.62 -1.29 3.79
N ALA A 233 -4.70 -0.41 4.18
CA ALA A 233 -4.76 0.28 5.46
C ALA A 233 -5.87 1.33 5.44
N VAL A 234 -6.79 1.24 6.41
CA VAL A 234 -7.93 2.14 6.60
C VAL A 234 -7.96 2.67 8.04
N HIS A 235 -8.91 3.53 8.38
CA HIS A 235 -8.98 4.19 9.68
C HIS A 235 -7.72 4.98 10.03
N LEU A 236 -7.13 5.65 9.03
CA LEU A 236 -5.86 6.34 9.15
C LEU A 236 -5.99 7.63 9.95
N GLY A 237 -5.39 7.67 11.14
CA GLY A 237 -5.36 8.86 11.98
C GLY A 237 -4.21 9.80 11.64
N HIS A 238 -4.32 11.06 12.09
CA HIS A 238 -3.30 12.08 11.85
C HIS A 238 -1.95 11.87 12.56
N HIS A 239 -1.84 10.80 13.34
CA HIS A 239 -0.61 10.32 13.97
C HIS A 239 0.31 9.59 12.99
N ASN A 240 -0.22 9.23 11.82
CA ASN A 240 0.56 8.75 10.71
C ASN A 240 1.54 9.80 10.18
N PRO A 241 2.70 9.37 9.66
CA PRO A 241 3.61 10.27 8.96
C PRO A 241 2.92 10.84 7.70
N PRO A 242 3.48 11.90 7.08
CA PRO A 242 2.98 12.40 5.81
C PRO A 242 2.76 11.26 4.80
N ILE A 243 1.69 11.38 4.00
CA ILE A 243 1.14 10.24 3.24
C ILE A 243 2.16 9.48 2.39
N ASP A 244 3.15 10.16 1.83
CA ASP A 244 4.14 9.52 0.96
C ASP A 244 5.11 8.65 1.76
N ASP A 245 5.43 9.04 2.99
CA ASP A 245 6.20 8.21 3.92
C ASP A 245 5.36 7.02 4.39
N LEU A 246 4.09 7.24 4.76
CA LEU A 246 3.16 6.16 5.09
C LEU A 246 3.06 5.13 3.96
N ARG A 247 2.88 5.60 2.71
CA ARG A 247 2.82 4.75 1.51
C ARG A 247 4.07 3.88 1.37
N ASN A 248 5.26 4.48 1.51
CA ASN A 248 6.52 3.75 1.42
C ASN A 248 6.64 2.66 2.50
N ARG A 249 6.25 2.96 3.74
CA ARG A 249 6.33 2.02 4.86
C ARG A 249 5.33 0.87 4.70
N LEU A 250 4.10 1.16 4.30
CA LEU A 250 3.10 0.13 4.00
C LEU A 250 3.51 -0.73 2.80
N GLN A 251 4.14 -0.16 1.78
CA GLN A 251 4.60 -0.91 0.62
C GLN A 251 5.66 -1.98 0.98
N GLN A 252 6.53 -1.71 1.96
CA GLN A 252 7.47 -2.72 2.50
C GLN A 252 6.76 -3.91 3.14
N LEU A 253 5.49 -3.75 3.51
CA LEU A 253 4.63 -4.77 4.07
C LEU A 253 3.68 -5.38 3.03
N ASN A 254 3.87 -5.12 1.72
CA ASN A 254 2.92 -5.39 0.63
C ASN A 254 1.50 -4.92 0.97
N ALA A 255 1.39 -3.72 1.53
CA ALA A 255 0.14 -3.04 1.82
C ALA A 255 0.17 -1.63 1.23
N ARG A 256 -0.99 -0.97 1.24
CA ARG A 256 -1.13 0.42 0.76
C ARG A 256 -2.17 1.18 1.60
N PRO A 257 -2.07 2.51 1.72
CA PRO A 257 -3.15 3.28 2.30
C PRO A 257 -4.35 3.28 1.34
N GLY A 258 -5.57 3.13 1.86
CA GLY A 258 -6.79 3.40 1.11
C GLY A 258 -6.89 4.87 0.71
N ARG A 259 -7.83 5.22 -0.17
CA ARG A 259 -8.17 6.63 -0.45
C ARG A 259 -9.67 6.84 -0.49
N ASP A 260 -10.12 7.98 0.00
CA ASP A 260 -11.52 8.40 -0.12
C ASP A 260 -11.92 8.47 -1.60
N GLY A 261 -13.04 7.84 -1.94
CA GLY A 261 -13.57 7.70 -3.28
C GLY A 261 -12.91 6.63 -4.14
N GLU A 262 -11.92 5.90 -3.62
CA GLU A 262 -11.30 4.79 -4.34
C GLU A 262 -12.31 3.67 -4.59
N VAL A 263 -12.30 3.14 -5.81
CA VAL A 263 -13.10 1.99 -6.23
C VAL A 263 -12.17 0.78 -6.35
N ILE A 264 -12.48 -0.28 -5.62
CA ILE A 264 -11.71 -1.52 -5.57
C ILE A 264 -12.59 -2.66 -6.07
N HIS A 265 -12.10 -3.40 -7.07
CA HIS A 265 -12.78 -4.58 -7.61
C HIS A 265 -12.22 -5.84 -6.93
N VAL A 266 -12.84 -6.23 -5.81
CA VAL A 266 -12.46 -7.41 -5.02
C VAL A 266 -12.72 -8.68 -5.83
N GLY A 267 -11.69 -9.51 -5.97
CA GLY A 267 -11.70 -10.75 -6.77
C GLY A 267 -11.18 -10.59 -8.20
N GLU A 268 -10.78 -9.38 -8.60
CA GLU A 268 -9.93 -9.15 -9.77
C GLU A 268 -8.46 -9.05 -9.31
N GLU A 269 -7.50 -9.48 -10.13
CA GLU A 269 -6.08 -9.30 -9.80
C GLU A 269 -5.82 -7.81 -9.51
N PRO A 270 -5.22 -7.47 -8.35
CA PRO A 270 -4.92 -6.09 -8.04
C PRO A 270 -4.01 -5.54 -9.15
N PRO A 271 -4.24 -4.30 -9.61
CA PRO A 271 -3.38 -3.73 -10.62
C PRO A 271 -1.96 -3.67 -10.06
N VAL A 272 -1.03 -4.42 -10.67
CA VAL A 272 0.39 -4.22 -10.45
C VAL A 272 0.68 -2.81 -10.94
N VAL A 273 0.71 -1.84 -10.02
CA VAL A 273 1.11 -0.48 -10.35
C VAL A 273 2.61 -0.58 -10.65
N PRO A 274 3.06 -0.33 -11.89
CA PRO A 274 4.49 -0.39 -12.20
C PRO A 274 5.18 0.69 -11.36
N HIS A 275 5.98 0.26 -10.40
CA HIS A 275 6.63 1.15 -9.45
C HIS A 275 8.12 1.16 -9.71
N ARG A 276 8.64 2.32 -10.10
CA ARG A 276 10.05 2.53 -10.41
C ARG A 276 10.74 3.18 -9.22
N THR A 277 11.73 2.50 -8.69
CA THR A 277 12.50 2.97 -7.53
C THR A 277 13.97 3.12 -7.92
N LEU A 278 14.55 4.30 -7.69
CA LEU A 278 15.98 4.52 -7.80
C LEU A 278 16.63 4.49 -6.41
N VAL A 279 17.57 3.57 -6.20
CA VAL A 279 18.35 3.47 -4.96
C VAL A 279 19.78 3.98 -5.20
N LEU A 280 20.08 5.14 -4.64
CA LEU A 280 21.37 5.83 -4.69
C LEU A 280 22.20 5.53 -3.44
N GLY A 281 23.52 5.62 -3.56
CA GLY A 281 24.39 5.65 -2.40
C GLY A 281 25.87 5.51 -2.73
N GLY A 282 26.71 5.86 -1.75
CA GLY A 282 28.15 5.68 -1.85
C GLY A 282 28.55 4.21 -1.98
N VAL A 283 29.85 3.97 -2.20
CA VAL A 283 30.42 2.61 -2.13
C VAL A 283 30.27 2.08 -0.70
N ARG A 284 29.84 0.82 -0.53
CA ARG A 284 29.60 0.17 0.78
C ARG A 284 28.56 0.87 1.67
N SER A 285 27.67 1.66 1.09
CA SER A 285 26.55 2.30 1.80
C SER A 285 25.44 1.34 2.21
N GLY A 286 25.35 0.14 1.62
CA GLY A 286 24.22 -0.78 1.80
C GLY A 286 23.15 -0.70 0.72
N LYS A 287 23.32 0.14 -0.32
CA LYS A 287 22.31 0.34 -1.38
C LYS A 287 21.82 -0.92 -2.09
N SER A 288 22.71 -1.86 -2.44
CA SER A 288 22.29 -3.11 -3.11
C SER A 288 21.48 -4.00 -2.18
N ARG A 289 21.84 -4.07 -0.89
CA ARG A 289 21.06 -4.81 0.12
C ARG A 289 19.65 -4.22 0.25
N HIS A 290 19.55 -2.90 0.36
CA HIS A 290 18.25 -2.25 0.47
C HIS A 290 17.40 -2.46 -0.78
N ALA A 291 18.02 -2.42 -1.97
CA ALA A 291 17.33 -2.71 -3.22
C ALA A 291 16.84 -4.17 -3.32
N GLU A 292 17.59 -5.12 -2.76
CA GLU A 292 17.17 -6.52 -2.62
C GLU A 292 15.98 -6.66 -1.66
N GLU A 293 16.01 -5.98 -0.50
CA GLU A 293 14.92 -5.98 0.49
C GLU A 293 13.60 -5.44 -0.09
N LEU A 294 13.64 -4.42 -0.96
CA LEU A 294 12.46 -3.87 -1.64
C LEU A 294 11.75 -4.88 -2.57
N LEU A 295 12.45 -5.93 -3.00
CA LEU A 295 11.93 -6.94 -3.90
C LEU A 295 11.83 -8.33 -3.24
N ALA A 296 12.20 -8.46 -1.97
CA ALA A 296 12.32 -9.75 -1.28
C ALA A 296 10.99 -10.50 -1.15
N SER A 297 9.86 -9.80 -1.20
CA SER A 297 8.53 -10.38 -1.10
C SER A 297 7.99 -10.92 -2.43
N TYR A 298 8.63 -10.63 -3.56
CA TYR A 298 8.21 -11.13 -4.86
C TYR A 298 8.67 -12.57 -5.07
N PRO A 299 7.80 -13.44 -5.63
CA PRO A 299 8.10 -14.87 -5.80
C PRO A 299 9.24 -15.11 -6.79
N SER A 300 9.34 -14.28 -7.83
CA SER A 300 10.43 -14.26 -8.80
C SER A 300 10.87 -12.82 -9.08
N VAL A 301 12.19 -12.66 -9.29
CA VAL A 301 12.81 -11.39 -9.63
C VAL A 301 13.93 -11.67 -10.62
N THR A 302 14.02 -10.84 -11.65
CA THR A 302 15.13 -10.88 -12.60
C THR A 302 16.18 -9.83 -12.21
N TYR A 303 17.35 -10.31 -11.79
CA TYR A 303 18.50 -9.48 -11.46
C TYR A 303 19.33 -9.17 -12.71
N VAL A 304 19.41 -7.89 -13.07
CA VAL A 304 20.15 -7.41 -14.24
C VAL A 304 21.52 -6.90 -13.81
N ALA A 305 22.53 -7.74 -13.99
CA ALA A 305 23.92 -7.41 -13.67
C ALA A 305 24.59 -6.70 -14.86
N THR A 306 24.85 -5.40 -14.72
CA THR A 306 25.34 -4.58 -15.84
C THR A 306 26.87 -4.48 -15.92
N GLY A 307 27.59 -4.99 -14.92
CA GLY A 307 29.04 -4.95 -14.83
C GLY A 307 29.79 -6.03 -15.63
N GLY A 308 29.09 -7.05 -16.13
CA GLY A 308 29.68 -8.21 -16.83
C GLY A 308 30.69 -9.00 -15.99
N THR A 309 31.35 -9.97 -16.63
CA THR A 309 32.48 -10.71 -16.06
C THR A 309 33.79 -9.95 -16.28
N ARG A 310 34.42 -9.48 -15.20
CA ARG A 310 35.81 -9.01 -15.25
C ARG A 310 36.75 -10.19 -15.04
N GLU A 311 37.27 -10.76 -16.13
CA GLU A 311 38.26 -11.84 -16.06
C GLU A 311 39.50 -11.37 -15.28
N GLY A 312 39.88 -12.12 -14.25
CA GLY A 312 41.11 -11.89 -13.46
C GLY A 312 40.98 -11.05 -12.19
N ASP A 313 39.79 -10.56 -11.83
CA ASP A 313 39.57 -9.82 -10.57
C ASP A 313 38.93 -10.73 -9.49
N ALA A 314 39.77 -11.25 -8.59
CA ALA A 314 39.34 -12.13 -7.51
C ALA A 314 38.41 -11.44 -6.49
N GLU A 315 38.59 -10.14 -6.24
CA GLU A 315 37.73 -9.34 -5.36
C GLU A 315 36.34 -9.12 -6.00
N TRP A 316 36.30 -8.96 -7.33
CA TRP A 316 35.05 -8.93 -8.09
C TRP A 316 34.32 -10.27 -8.02
N ALA A 317 35.03 -11.39 -8.22
CA ALA A 317 34.44 -12.73 -8.17
C ALA A 317 33.85 -13.07 -6.78
N GLU A 318 34.58 -12.78 -5.70
CA GLU A 318 34.11 -13.00 -4.32
C GLU A 318 32.87 -12.14 -4.00
N ARG A 319 32.86 -10.88 -4.45
CA ARG A 319 31.71 -9.99 -4.30
C ARG A 319 30.48 -10.50 -5.05
N VAL A 320 30.64 -11.01 -6.27
CA VAL A 320 29.55 -11.63 -7.06
C VAL A 320 29.02 -12.87 -6.35
N ALA A 321 29.88 -13.72 -5.79
CA ALA A 321 29.47 -14.90 -5.03
C ALA A 321 28.62 -14.52 -3.80
N LEU A 322 29.09 -13.56 -2.99
CA LEU A 322 28.34 -13.04 -1.83
C LEU A 322 27.01 -12.38 -2.23
N HIS A 323 26.90 -11.82 -3.43
CA HIS A 323 25.65 -11.25 -3.93
C HIS A 323 24.66 -12.35 -4.34
N ARG A 324 25.14 -13.44 -4.94
CA ARG A 324 24.30 -14.60 -5.31
C ARG A 324 23.81 -15.36 -4.07
N GLU A 325 24.69 -15.62 -3.09
CA GLU A 325 24.35 -16.36 -1.86
C GLU A 325 23.27 -15.69 -0.99
N ARG A 326 23.11 -14.37 -1.10
CA ARG A 326 22.11 -13.63 -0.31
C ARG A 326 20.70 -13.66 -0.89
N ARG A 327 20.53 -14.11 -2.13
CA ARG A 327 19.26 -14.04 -2.85
C ARG A 327 18.50 -15.36 -2.76
N PRO A 328 17.16 -15.32 -2.77
CA PRO A 328 16.37 -16.54 -2.92
C PRO A 328 16.74 -17.29 -4.21
N ASP A 329 16.69 -18.62 -4.17
CA ASP A 329 16.93 -19.47 -5.35
C ASP A 329 15.92 -19.22 -6.48
N SER A 330 14.79 -18.58 -6.17
CA SER A 330 13.76 -18.19 -7.15
C SER A 330 14.16 -16.99 -8.01
N TRP A 331 15.25 -16.29 -7.70
CA TRP A 331 15.72 -15.14 -8.47
C TRP A 331 16.57 -15.58 -9.65
N SER A 332 16.29 -15.02 -10.83
CA SER A 332 17.10 -15.23 -12.02
C SER A 332 18.16 -14.13 -12.15
N THR A 333 19.25 -14.39 -12.87
CA THR A 333 20.28 -13.37 -13.15
C THR A 333 20.55 -13.30 -14.66
N ILE A 334 20.48 -12.10 -15.21
CA ILE A 334 20.85 -11.78 -16.59
C ILE A 334 22.04 -10.83 -16.55
N GLU A 335 23.16 -11.25 -17.15
CA GLU A 335 24.33 -10.39 -17.33
C GLU A 335 24.24 -9.70 -18.70
N THR A 336 23.99 -8.39 -18.72
CA THR A 336 23.84 -7.63 -19.96
C THR A 336 24.07 -6.14 -19.75
N SER A 337 24.54 -5.46 -20.80
CA SER A 337 24.57 -3.99 -20.85
C SER A 337 23.42 -3.40 -21.68
N ASP A 338 22.59 -4.25 -22.30
CA ASP A 338 21.34 -3.87 -23.00
C ASP A 338 20.16 -3.88 -22.03
N VAL A 339 20.21 -2.96 -21.07
CA VAL A 339 19.19 -2.83 -20.01
C VAL A 339 17.84 -2.40 -20.58
N SER A 340 17.83 -1.54 -21.60
CA SER A 340 16.61 -1.06 -22.26
C SER A 340 15.78 -2.20 -22.82
N LYS A 341 16.41 -3.18 -23.48
CA LYS A 341 15.71 -4.37 -23.99
C LYS A 341 15.10 -5.18 -22.86
N VAL A 342 15.86 -5.45 -21.79
CA VAL A 342 15.35 -6.21 -20.63
C VAL A 342 14.15 -5.51 -20.00
N LEU A 343 14.20 -4.18 -19.83
CA LEU A 343 13.08 -3.40 -19.30
C LEU A 343 11.81 -3.49 -20.16
N ARG A 344 11.95 -3.53 -21.49
CA ARG A 344 10.81 -3.61 -22.42
C ARG A 344 10.20 -5.01 -22.48
N ASP A 345 11.03 -6.05 -22.34
CA ASP A 345 10.63 -7.45 -22.48
C ASP A 345 10.16 -8.07 -21.14
N ALA A 346 10.38 -7.40 -20.01
CA ALA A 346 10.12 -7.97 -18.70
C ALA A 346 8.63 -8.16 -18.36
N ASP A 347 8.36 -9.35 -17.85
CA ASP A 347 7.10 -9.86 -17.30
C ASP A 347 7.19 -10.10 -15.78
N GLU A 348 8.39 -10.07 -15.20
CA GLU A 348 8.66 -10.19 -13.77
C GLU A 348 9.36 -8.94 -13.22
N PRO A 349 9.28 -8.67 -11.89
CA PRO A 349 10.01 -7.58 -11.26
C PRO A 349 11.52 -7.61 -11.55
N LEU A 350 12.10 -6.42 -11.71
CA LEU A 350 13.51 -6.25 -12.09
C LEU A 350 14.34 -5.53 -11.03
N LEU A 351 15.56 -6.01 -10.81
CA LEU A 351 16.62 -5.31 -10.07
C LEU A 351 17.81 -5.02 -10.99
N VAL A 352 18.04 -3.76 -11.36
CA VAL A 352 19.18 -3.32 -12.18
C VAL A 352 20.35 -2.90 -11.27
N ASP A 353 21.47 -3.63 -11.32
CA ASP A 353 22.66 -3.35 -10.52
C ASP A 353 23.93 -3.34 -11.41
N CYS A 354 24.54 -2.18 -11.69
CA CYS A 354 24.06 -0.82 -11.40
C CYS A 354 24.12 0.11 -12.62
N LEU A 355 23.43 1.25 -12.55
CA LEU A 355 23.50 2.26 -13.61
C LEU A 355 24.91 2.80 -13.83
N GLY A 356 25.77 2.77 -12.81
CA GLY A 356 27.17 3.17 -12.92
C GLY A 356 28.00 2.23 -13.81
N THR A 357 27.84 0.91 -13.64
CA THR A 357 28.52 -0.08 -14.49
C THR A 357 27.91 -0.11 -15.89
N TRP A 358 26.60 0.08 -16.02
CA TRP A 358 25.94 0.26 -17.31
C TRP A 358 26.53 1.46 -18.08
N LEU A 359 26.64 2.63 -17.43
CA LEU A 359 27.20 3.83 -18.05
C LEU A 359 28.66 3.62 -18.48
N THR A 360 29.44 2.90 -17.66
CA THR A 360 30.82 2.53 -18.02
C THR A 360 30.84 1.70 -19.31
N ALA A 361 29.99 0.68 -19.41
CA ALA A 361 29.89 -0.16 -20.60
C ALA A 361 29.46 0.63 -21.86
N ARG A 362 28.60 1.64 -21.71
CA ARG A 362 28.21 2.53 -22.83
C ARG A 362 29.37 3.44 -23.26
N LEU A 363 30.13 3.98 -22.31
CA LEU A 363 31.32 4.79 -22.59
C LEU A 363 32.40 3.97 -23.31
N ASP A 364 32.61 2.72 -22.90
CA ASP A 364 33.52 1.78 -23.57
C ASP A 364 33.07 1.46 -25.00
N LEU A 365 31.78 1.16 -25.20
CA LEU A 365 31.20 0.80 -26.49
C LEU A 365 31.40 1.89 -27.55
N HIS A 366 31.25 3.16 -27.15
CA HIS A 366 31.36 4.32 -28.05
C HIS A 366 32.74 4.97 -28.02
N ASP A 367 33.75 4.32 -27.42
CA ASP A 367 35.13 4.81 -27.31
C ASP A 367 35.25 6.24 -26.74
N VAL A 368 34.34 6.60 -25.83
CA VAL A 368 34.23 7.97 -25.31
C VAL A 368 35.44 8.35 -24.46
N TRP A 369 36.10 7.39 -23.84
CA TRP A 369 37.31 7.65 -23.05
C TRP A 369 38.45 8.24 -23.88
N ASN A 370 38.51 7.90 -25.17
CA ASN A 370 39.52 8.40 -26.10
C ASN A 370 39.00 9.58 -26.93
N THR A 371 37.76 9.51 -27.41
CA THR A 371 37.18 10.54 -28.28
C THR A 371 36.69 11.77 -27.53
N GLY A 372 36.23 11.59 -26.29
CA GLY A 372 35.64 12.64 -25.46
C GLY A 372 34.24 13.09 -25.89
N ASP A 373 33.63 12.47 -26.90
CA ASP A 373 32.29 12.82 -27.41
C ASP A 373 31.19 11.93 -26.81
N PRO A 374 30.34 12.45 -25.90
CA PRO A 374 29.29 11.67 -25.27
C PRO A 374 28.00 11.59 -26.09
N ALA A 375 27.94 12.08 -27.33
CA ALA A 375 26.69 12.16 -28.11
C ALA A 375 25.96 10.82 -28.24
N ALA A 376 26.70 9.74 -28.55
CA ALA A 376 26.11 8.41 -28.65
C ALA A 376 25.65 7.85 -27.29
N VAL A 377 26.38 8.15 -26.21
CA VAL A 377 25.98 7.78 -24.85
C VAL A 377 24.72 8.52 -24.40
N HIS A 378 24.53 9.78 -24.82
CA HIS A 378 23.28 10.49 -24.57
C HIS A 378 22.09 9.80 -25.25
N ALA A 379 22.25 9.30 -26.48
CA ALA A 379 21.20 8.53 -27.15
C ALA A 379 20.86 7.24 -26.40
N ASP A 380 21.87 6.53 -25.88
CA ASP A 380 21.65 5.34 -25.04
C ASP A 380 20.93 5.69 -23.72
N ILE A 381 21.20 6.86 -23.14
CA ILE A 381 20.49 7.35 -21.95
C ILE A 381 19.02 7.65 -22.27
N GLU A 382 18.71 8.25 -23.43
CA GLU A 382 17.32 8.47 -23.85
C GLU A 382 16.58 7.14 -24.00
N ASP A 383 17.19 6.15 -24.66
CA ASP A 383 16.56 4.84 -24.85
C ASP A 383 16.32 4.12 -23.52
N LEU A 384 17.28 4.19 -22.59
CA LEU A 384 17.11 3.66 -21.23
C LEU A 384 15.94 4.34 -20.51
N LEU A 385 15.83 5.68 -20.60
CA LEU A 385 14.76 6.43 -19.93
C LEU A 385 13.39 6.15 -20.55
N ASP A 386 13.32 5.97 -21.87
CA ASP A 386 12.08 5.60 -22.54
C ASP A 386 11.63 4.19 -22.15
N ALA A 387 12.56 3.23 -22.10
CA ALA A 387 12.28 1.89 -21.59
C ALA A 387 11.86 1.91 -20.11
N TRP A 388 12.56 2.71 -19.28
CA TRP A 388 12.23 2.91 -17.87
C TRP A 388 10.79 3.40 -17.69
N ARG A 389 10.40 4.49 -18.38
CA ARG A 389 9.03 5.04 -18.30
C ARG A 389 7.95 4.07 -18.75
N GLN A 390 8.28 3.16 -19.67
CA GLN A 390 7.34 2.19 -20.24
C GLN A 390 7.30 0.86 -19.47
N ALA A 391 8.15 0.68 -18.46
CA ALA A 391 8.16 -0.53 -17.64
C ALA A 391 6.77 -0.81 -17.05
N ARG A 392 6.33 -2.06 -17.17
CA ARG A 392 5.01 -2.55 -16.75
C ARG A 392 5.04 -3.39 -15.48
N VAL A 393 6.24 -3.67 -15.00
CA VAL A 393 6.54 -4.45 -13.81
C VAL A 393 7.23 -3.53 -12.79
N PRO A 394 7.28 -3.91 -11.50
CA PRO A 394 8.10 -3.22 -10.53
C PRO A 394 9.58 -3.24 -10.95
N VAL A 395 10.25 -2.09 -10.91
CA VAL A 395 11.67 -1.98 -11.28
C VAL A 395 12.42 -1.20 -10.22
N VAL A 396 13.49 -1.80 -9.70
CA VAL A 396 14.44 -1.14 -8.81
C VAL A 396 15.77 -0.98 -9.53
N ALA A 397 16.32 0.22 -9.59
CA ALA A 397 17.66 0.48 -10.13
C ALA A 397 18.60 0.95 -9.02
N VAL A 398 19.76 0.33 -8.94
CA VAL A 398 20.86 0.77 -8.07
C VAL A 398 21.77 1.71 -8.85
N SER A 399 22.20 2.80 -8.23
CA SER A 399 23.23 3.65 -8.79
C SER A 399 24.16 4.23 -7.72
N ASN A 400 25.38 4.58 -8.14
CA ASN A 400 26.37 5.16 -7.26
C ASN A 400 26.13 6.67 -7.15
N GLU A 401 26.13 7.18 -5.91
CA GLU A 401 26.25 8.61 -5.65
C GLU A 401 27.75 8.96 -5.65
N VAL A 402 28.20 9.67 -6.68
CA VAL A 402 29.61 10.05 -6.89
C VAL A 402 29.80 11.57 -6.89
N GLY A 403 28.72 12.34 -6.78
CA GLY A 403 28.71 13.80 -6.82
C GLY A 403 29.08 14.45 -5.49
N SER A 404 28.86 13.79 -4.35
CA SER A 404 29.16 14.32 -3.01
C SER A 404 30.64 14.22 -2.63
N GLY A 405 31.49 13.66 -3.49
CA GLY A 405 32.93 13.48 -3.27
C GLY A 405 33.80 14.61 -3.83
N VAL A 406 35.12 14.46 -3.73
CA VAL A 406 36.10 15.38 -4.32
C VAL A 406 36.02 15.32 -5.85
N VAL A 407 36.24 16.46 -6.52
CA VAL A 407 36.35 16.51 -7.99
C VAL A 407 37.47 15.59 -8.47
N PRO A 408 37.21 14.62 -9.37
CA PRO A 408 38.24 13.73 -9.87
C PRO A 408 39.38 14.48 -10.55
N ALA A 409 40.62 14.06 -10.31
CA ALA A 409 41.82 14.65 -10.89
C ALA A 409 41.93 14.38 -12.41
N SER A 410 41.45 13.22 -12.86
CA SER A 410 41.46 12.83 -14.27
C SER A 410 40.27 13.41 -15.05
N ALA A 411 40.49 13.68 -16.35
CA ALA A 411 39.42 14.11 -17.25
C ALA A 411 38.32 13.03 -17.39
N SER A 412 38.71 11.76 -17.51
CA SER A 412 37.80 10.61 -17.54
C SER A 412 36.94 10.50 -16.28
N GLY A 413 37.54 10.73 -15.10
CA GLY A 413 36.80 10.71 -13.83
C GLY A 413 35.75 11.83 -13.76
N ARG A 414 36.09 13.05 -14.21
CA ARG A 414 35.14 14.17 -14.27
C ARG A 414 34.00 13.89 -15.24
N LEU A 415 34.32 13.39 -16.43
CA LEU A 415 33.32 13.01 -17.45
C LEU A 415 32.33 11.98 -16.90
N PHE A 416 32.83 10.88 -16.32
CA PHE A 416 31.99 9.85 -15.74
C PHE A 416 31.10 10.38 -14.62
N ARG A 417 31.67 11.14 -13.68
CA ARG A 417 30.92 11.74 -12.57
C ARG A 417 29.78 12.63 -13.07
N ASP A 418 30.06 13.50 -14.05
CA ASP A 418 29.08 14.45 -14.55
C ASP A 418 27.96 13.75 -15.34
N LEU A 419 28.30 12.74 -16.15
CA LEU A 419 27.31 11.93 -16.86
C LEU A 419 26.45 11.09 -15.90
N LEU A 420 27.06 10.42 -14.91
CA LEU A 420 26.32 9.61 -13.94
C LEU A 420 25.39 10.47 -13.07
N GLY A 421 25.84 11.66 -12.66
CA GLY A 421 25.01 12.61 -11.92
C GLY A 421 23.77 13.04 -12.72
N ARG A 422 23.93 13.35 -14.02
CA ARG A 422 22.81 13.68 -14.91
C ARG A 422 21.87 12.50 -15.13
N LEU A 423 22.42 11.30 -15.34
CA LEU A 423 21.63 10.08 -15.47
C LEU A 423 20.79 9.84 -14.22
N ASN A 424 21.40 9.88 -13.03
CA ASN A 424 20.70 9.69 -11.76
C ASN A 424 19.56 10.69 -11.58
N ALA A 425 19.79 11.97 -11.87
CA ALA A 425 18.75 13.00 -11.77
C ALA A 425 17.55 12.71 -12.69
N ARG A 426 17.80 12.28 -13.93
CA ARG A 426 16.74 11.99 -14.91
C ARG A 426 15.98 10.71 -14.61
N VAL A 427 16.67 9.68 -14.12
CA VAL A 427 16.01 8.45 -13.66
C VAL A 427 15.15 8.75 -12.43
N ALA A 428 15.65 9.51 -11.45
CA ALA A 428 14.87 9.94 -10.29
C ALA A 428 13.62 10.74 -10.69
N GLU A 429 13.73 11.64 -11.66
CA GLU A 429 12.61 12.40 -12.21
C GLU A 429 11.55 11.47 -12.81
N ALA A 430 11.97 10.43 -13.54
CA ALA A 430 11.12 9.43 -14.18
C ALA A 430 10.70 8.26 -13.26
N SER A 431 11.03 8.31 -11.96
CA SER A 431 10.69 7.29 -10.97
C SER A 431 9.63 7.77 -9.99
N GLU A 432 8.80 6.86 -9.48
CA GLU A 432 7.86 7.13 -8.38
C GLU A 432 8.60 7.37 -7.07
N SER A 433 9.71 6.65 -6.85
CA SER A 433 10.53 6.74 -5.64
C SER A 433 12.02 6.91 -5.94
N ALA A 434 12.70 7.71 -5.13
CA ALA A 434 14.15 7.82 -5.11
C ALA A 434 14.66 7.80 -3.66
N ILE A 435 15.63 6.95 -3.36
CA ILE A 435 16.13 6.68 -2.02
C ILE A 435 17.65 6.86 -2.02
N LEU A 436 18.20 7.58 -1.04
CA LEU A 436 19.62 7.65 -0.76
C LEU A 436 19.95 6.76 0.44
N VAL A 437 20.87 5.81 0.28
CA VAL A 437 21.34 4.97 1.38
C VAL A 437 22.67 5.49 1.92
N VAL A 438 22.73 5.73 3.23
CA VAL A 438 23.93 6.19 3.95
C VAL A 438 24.13 5.30 5.18
N ALA A 439 25.28 4.64 5.28
CA ALA A 439 25.60 3.74 6.40
C ALA A 439 24.52 2.66 6.68
N GLY A 440 23.86 2.16 5.64
CA GLY A 440 22.78 1.19 5.71
C GLY A 440 21.40 1.80 5.94
N ILE A 441 21.30 3.12 6.11
CA ILE A 441 20.06 3.81 6.43
C ILE A 441 19.46 4.40 5.14
N PRO A 442 18.24 4.00 4.73
CA PRO A 442 17.56 4.58 3.59
C PRO A 442 16.97 5.95 3.95
N ILE A 443 17.15 6.93 3.06
CA ILE A 443 16.63 8.30 3.16
C ILE A 443 15.80 8.55 1.91
N SER A 444 14.50 8.76 2.04
CA SER A 444 13.63 9.11 0.91
C SER A 444 14.02 10.50 0.37
N LEU A 445 14.36 10.58 -0.91
CA LEU A 445 14.59 11.82 -1.66
C LEU A 445 13.35 12.25 -2.44
N LYS A 446 12.56 11.28 -2.89
CA LYS A 446 11.32 11.46 -3.63
C LYS A 446 10.39 10.31 -3.29
N SER A 447 9.14 10.66 -3.03
CA SER A 447 8.04 9.74 -2.81
C SER A 447 6.80 10.47 -3.33
N ASN A 448 6.27 10.03 -4.48
CA ASN A 448 5.11 10.63 -5.12
C ASN A 448 3.80 9.93 -4.73
#